data_AF-A0A7S2H7X1-F1
#
_entry.id   AF-A0A7S2H7X1-F1
#
_cell.length_a   1.000
_cell.length_b   1.000
_cell.length_c   1.000
_cell.angle_alpha   90.00
_cell.angle_beta   90.00
_cell.angle_gamma   90.00
#
_symmetry.space_group_name_H-M   'P 1'
#
loop_
_entity.id
_entity.type
_entity.pdbx_description
1 polymer ?
#
loop_
_entity_poly.entity_id
_entity_poly.type
_entity_poly.pdbx_seq_one_letter_code
_entity_poly.pdbx_strand_id
1 'polypeptide(L)'
;MAHVTRFFDDPAGFEPGADGQLVAKCDEGVWWLAPACRHDPSTCIPLFTGGMGWQAPQIMQRAIAHSMPLAVSVSSNFSTYLSNPIDYAAVFYSWEPSTRAL
;
A
#
# COMPACT_ATOMS: atom_id res chain seq x y z
N MET A 1 3.78 7.41 13.45
CA MET A 1 2.75 6.42 13.01
C MET A 1 2.62 5.30 14.06
N ALA A 2 2.22 5.63 15.29
CA ALA A 2 2.45 4.76 16.46
C ALA A 2 1.28 3.84 16.87
N HIS A 3 0.15 3.85 16.15
CA HIS A 3 -1.09 3.20 16.62
C HIS A 3 -1.64 2.08 15.73
N VAL A 4 -1.10 1.87 14.52
CA VAL A 4 -1.64 0.85 13.59
C VAL A 4 -1.40 -0.57 14.10
N THR A 5 -0.22 -0.84 14.63
CA THR A 5 0.12 -2.13 15.26
C THR A 5 -0.68 -2.39 16.54
N ARG A 6 -1.15 -1.34 17.24
CA ARG A 6 -1.94 -1.48 18.46
C ARG A 6 -3.43 -1.72 18.21
N PHE A 7 -3.98 -1.21 17.11
CA PHE A 7 -5.41 -1.36 16.80
C PHE A 7 -5.75 -2.56 15.92
N PHE A 8 -4.84 -2.98 15.03
CA PHE A 8 -5.10 -4.02 14.05
C PHE A 8 -4.17 -5.26 14.15
N ASP A 9 -3.33 -5.32 15.19
CA ASP A 9 -2.48 -6.47 15.53
C ASP A 9 -1.68 -7.06 14.36
N ASP A 10 -1.09 -6.18 13.53
CA ASP A 10 -0.20 -6.59 12.44
C ASP A 10 1.26 -6.18 12.72
N PRO A 11 1.98 -6.83 13.65
CA PRO A 11 3.39 -6.51 13.91
C PRO A 11 4.31 -6.96 12.76
N ALA A 12 3.89 -7.92 11.93
CA ALA A 12 4.71 -8.46 10.85
C ALA A 12 4.75 -7.57 9.60
N GLY A 13 3.78 -6.66 9.44
CA GLY A 13 3.74 -5.69 8.35
C GLY A 13 4.57 -4.42 8.58
N PHE A 14 5.24 -4.27 9.73
CA PHE A 14 5.97 -3.06 10.09
C PHE A 14 7.32 -3.39 10.72
N GLU A 15 8.28 -2.48 10.57
CA GLU A 15 9.60 -2.58 11.17
C GLU A 15 10.04 -1.24 11.78
N PRO A 16 10.98 -1.23 12.75
CA PRO A 16 11.48 0.02 13.32
C PRO A 16 12.27 0.83 12.29
N GLY A 17 11.86 2.07 12.07
CA GLY A 17 12.59 3.05 11.26
C GLY A 17 13.78 3.68 12.02
N ALA A 18 14.57 4.48 11.32
CA ALA A 18 15.79 5.12 11.85
C ALA A 18 15.55 6.07 13.04
N ASP A 19 14.34 6.60 13.15
CA ASP A 19 13.87 7.50 14.22
C ASP A 19 13.10 6.75 15.32
N GLY A 20 13.05 5.41 15.27
CA GLY A 20 12.26 4.57 16.17
C GLY A 20 10.76 4.58 15.87
N GLN A 21 10.30 5.27 14.83
CA GLN A 21 8.92 5.15 14.36
C GLN A 21 8.75 3.88 13.54
N LEU A 22 7.59 3.22 13.67
CA LEU A 22 7.26 2.09 12.82
C LEU A 22 7.07 2.55 11.37
N VAL A 23 7.80 1.90 10.46
CA VAL A 23 7.67 2.05 9.02
C VAL A 23 7.09 0.77 8.42
N ALA A 24 6.49 0.88 7.23
CA ALA A 24 5.98 -0.29 6.51
C ALA A 24 7.14 -1.22 6.15
N LYS A 25 7.01 -2.51 6.46
CA LYS A 25 7.96 -3.53 6.02
C LYS A 25 7.61 -3.91 4.59
N CYS A 26 8.50 -3.59 3.65
CA CYS A 26 8.31 -3.89 2.23
C CYS A 26 9.02 -5.18 1.82
N ASP A 27 8.27 -6.10 1.22
CA ASP A 27 8.80 -7.25 0.50
C ASP A 27 9.54 -6.77 -0.77
N GLU A 28 10.72 -7.34 -1.00
CA GLU A 28 11.66 -6.92 -2.05
C GLU A 28 11.99 -5.42 -2.07
N GLY A 29 11.74 -4.70 -0.96
CA GLY A 29 11.92 -3.25 -0.86
C GLY A 29 10.89 -2.41 -1.63
N VAL A 30 9.85 -3.03 -2.21
CA VAL A 30 8.89 -2.34 -3.10
C VAL A 30 7.45 -2.46 -2.59
N TRP A 31 7.09 -3.60 -2.01
CA TRP A 31 5.69 -3.94 -1.75
C TRP A 31 5.40 -4.13 -0.27
N TRP A 32 4.50 -3.33 0.28
CA TRP A 32 3.89 -3.70 1.55
C TRP A 32 2.77 -4.71 1.29
N LEU A 33 2.87 -5.90 1.88
CA LEU A 33 1.90 -6.98 1.70
C LEU A 33 0.93 -7.04 2.88
N ALA A 34 -0.38 -6.98 2.59
CA ALA A 34 -1.42 -7.10 3.60
C ALA A 34 -1.40 -8.50 4.26
N PRO A 35 -1.80 -8.63 5.53
CA PRO A 35 -1.85 -9.91 6.24
C PRO A 35 -2.62 -11.01 5.49
N ALA A 36 -3.68 -10.62 4.78
CA ALA A 36 -4.55 -11.54 4.04
C ALA A 36 -3.82 -12.30 2.92
N CYS A 37 -2.79 -11.71 2.31
CA CYS A 37 -2.13 -12.28 1.13
C CYS A 37 -0.61 -12.46 1.28
N ARG A 38 0.03 -11.94 2.34
CA ARG A 38 1.50 -12.01 2.49
C ARG A 38 2.12 -13.41 2.59
N HIS A 39 1.32 -14.43 2.86
CA HIS A 39 1.78 -15.82 2.85
C HIS A 39 1.95 -16.36 1.43
N ASP A 40 1.27 -15.75 0.46
CA ASP A 40 1.37 -16.02 -0.98
C ASP A 40 1.18 -14.70 -1.76
N PRO A 41 2.27 -13.96 -2.05
CA PRO A 41 2.21 -12.66 -2.71
C PRO A 41 1.49 -12.67 -4.07
N SER A 42 1.39 -13.84 -4.73
CA SER A 42 0.66 -13.97 -6.00
C SER A 42 -0.85 -13.76 -5.87
N THR A 43 -1.38 -13.87 -4.65
CA THR A 43 -2.80 -13.63 -4.34
C THR A 43 -3.11 -12.17 -4.01
N CYS A 44 -2.08 -11.33 -3.86
CA CYS A 44 -2.26 -9.92 -3.57
C CYS A 44 -2.70 -9.15 -4.83
N ILE A 45 -3.64 -8.23 -4.64
CA ILE A 45 -4.05 -7.25 -5.64
C ILE A 45 -3.09 -6.06 -5.56
N PRO A 46 -2.33 -5.76 -6.62
CA PRO A 46 -1.42 -4.62 -6.61
C PRO A 46 -2.19 -3.31 -6.51
N LEU A 47 -1.72 -2.40 -5.66
CA LEU A 47 -2.24 -1.05 -5.51
C LEU A 47 -1.08 -0.06 -5.57
N PHE A 48 -1.17 0.90 -6.49
CA PHE A 48 -0.19 1.96 -6.61
C PHE A 48 -0.73 3.28 -6.05
N THR A 49 0.10 3.92 -5.25
CA THR A 49 -0.04 5.32 -4.86
C THR A 49 1.18 6.11 -5.34
N GLY A 50 1.15 7.44 -5.24
CA GLY A 50 2.23 8.33 -5.66
C GLY A 50 2.75 9.22 -4.54
N GLY A 51 3.66 10.12 -4.93
CA GLY A 51 4.28 11.10 -4.03
C GLY A 51 5.04 10.43 -2.88
N MET A 52 4.80 10.90 -1.66
CA MET A 52 5.39 10.34 -0.44
C MET A 52 4.52 9.23 0.19
N GLY A 53 3.74 8.51 -0.62
CA GLY A 53 2.81 7.48 -0.15
C GLY A 53 1.43 8.03 0.18
N TRP A 54 0.80 8.73 -0.77
CA TRP A 54 -0.50 9.34 -0.57
C TRP A 54 -1.54 8.32 -0.09
N GLN A 55 -2.14 8.61 1.07
CA GLN A 55 -3.12 7.75 1.75
C GLN A 55 -2.66 6.31 2.03
N ALA A 56 -1.38 5.97 1.85
CA ALA A 56 -0.90 4.60 2.07
C ALA A 56 -1.21 4.09 3.49
N PRO A 57 -0.97 4.85 4.58
CA PRO A 57 -1.32 4.40 5.92
C PRO A 57 -2.82 4.10 6.10
N GLN A 58 -3.69 4.91 5.50
CA GLN A 58 -5.14 4.75 5.58
C GLN A 58 -5.60 3.53 4.77
N ILE A 59 -5.01 3.29 3.61
CA ILE A 59 -5.25 2.10 2.78
C ILE A 59 -4.80 0.85 3.52
N MET A 60 -3.60 0.85 4.11
CA MET A 60 -3.08 -0.27 4.91
C MET A 60 -3.98 -0.56 6.12
N GLN A 61 -4.41 0.47 6.86
CA GLN A 61 -5.36 0.30 7.96
C GLN A 61 -6.66 -0.36 7.52
N ARG A 62 -7.24 0.09 6.40
CA ARG A 62 -8.44 -0.52 5.83
C ARG A 62 -8.17 -1.96 5.36
N ALA A 63 -7.01 -2.21 4.75
CA ALA A 63 -6.64 -3.53 4.27
C ALA A 63 -6.59 -4.55 5.41
N ILE A 64 -6.03 -4.15 6.55
CA ILE A 64 -6.00 -5.01 7.74
C ILE A 64 -7.42 -5.16 8.32
N ALA A 65 -8.14 -4.05 8.51
CA ALA A 65 -9.47 -4.04 9.12
C ALA A 65 -10.52 -4.88 8.36
N HIS A 66 -10.40 -4.93 7.03
CA HIS A 66 -11.36 -5.60 6.15
C HIS A 66 -10.78 -6.84 5.46
N SER A 67 -9.62 -7.31 5.89
CA SER A 67 -8.93 -8.48 5.31
C SER A 67 -8.79 -8.40 3.78
N MET A 68 -8.52 -7.20 3.26
CA MET A 68 -8.33 -7.00 1.83
C MET A 68 -6.94 -7.53 1.40
N PRO A 69 -6.85 -8.37 0.36
CA PRO A 69 -5.59 -8.92 -0.12
C PRO A 69 -4.86 -7.87 -0.99
N LEU A 70 -4.29 -6.83 -0.38
CA LEU A 70 -3.61 -5.74 -1.11
C LEU A 70 -2.08 -5.85 -1.02
N ALA A 71 -1.41 -5.56 -2.13
CA ALA A 71 0.02 -5.24 -2.16
C ALA A 71 0.16 -3.74 -2.47
N VAL A 72 0.60 -2.94 -1.52
CA VAL A 72 0.68 -1.48 -1.65
C VAL A 72 2.11 -1.07 -2.01
N SER A 73 2.25 -0.28 -3.08
CA SER A 73 3.53 0.34 -3.45
C SER A 73 3.37 1.82 -3.77
N VAL A 74 4.46 2.56 -3.60
CA VAL A 74 4.55 3.99 -3.90
C VAL A 74 5.39 4.14 -5.16
N SER A 75 4.79 4.69 -6.22
CA SER A 75 5.50 5.00 -7.46
C SER A 75 6.62 6.01 -7.21
N SER A 76 7.78 5.78 -7.83
CA SER A 76 8.99 6.59 -7.60
C SER A 76 8.87 8.05 -8.07
N ASN A 77 8.03 8.31 -9.06
CA ASN A 77 7.75 9.64 -9.58
C ASN A 77 6.35 9.70 -10.20
N PHE A 78 5.92 10.91 -10.57
CA PHE A 78 4.59 11.15 -11.13
C PHE A 78 4.39 10.48 -12.50
N SER A 79 5.42 10.38 -13.33
CA SER A 79 5.32 9.70 -14.63
C SER A 79 5.07 8.21 -14.47
N THR A 80 5.81 7.54 -13.57
CA THR A 80 5.60 6.12 -13.25
C THR A 80 4.24 5.90 -12.59
N TYR A 81 3.80 6.83 -11.74
CA TYR A 81 2.46 6.80 -11.15
C TYR A 81 1.37 6.79 -12.22
N LEU A 82 1.50 7.58 -13.28
CA LEU A 82 0.53 7.61 -14.38
C LEU A 82 0.63 6.40 -15.33
N SER A 83 1.80 5.78 -15.48
CA SER A 83 1.96 4.62 -16.38
C SER A 83 1.60 3.29 -15.72
N ASN A 84 1.80 3.15 -14.41
CA ASN A 84 1.56 1.90 -13.67
C ASN A 84 0.16 1.28 -13.89
N PRO A 85 -0.96 2.03 -13.97
CA PRO A 85 -2.28 1.44 -14.23
C PRO A 85 -2.44 0.90 -15.66
N ILE A 86 -1.58 1.33 -16.58
CA ILE A 86 -1.57 0.87 -17.98
C ILE A 86 -0.72 -0.39 -18.09
N ASP A 87 0.44 -0.38 -17.41
CA ASP A 87 1.44 -1.44 -17.49
C ASP A 87 1.06 -2.68 -16.66
N TYR A 88 0.25 -2.50 -15.61
CA TYR A 88 -0.11 -3.56 -14.67
C TYR A 88 -1.63 -3.61 -14.42
N ALA A 89 -2.15 -4.83 -14.25
CA ALA A 89 -3.51 -5.04 -13.74
C ALA A 89 -3.55 -4.72 -12.23
N ALA A 90 -3.73 -3.44 -11.90
CA ALA A 90 -3.62 -2.92 -10.55
C ALA A 90 -4.74 -1.95 -10.20
N VAL A 91 -5.00 -1.81 -8.89
CA VAL A 91 -5.84 -0.75 -8.34
C VAL A 91 -5.04 0.55 -8.31
N PHE A 92 -5.67 1.63 -8.77
CA PHE A 92 -5.05 2.94 -8.82
C PHE A 92 -5.73 3.90 -7.84
N TYR A 93 -4.94 4.47 -6.93
CA TYR A 93 -5.42 5.57 -6.10
C TYR A 93 -5.28 6.90 -6.85
N SER A 94 -6.36 7.66 -7.00
CA SER A 94 -6.37 9.05 -7.50
C SER A 94 -7.12 9.95 -6.50
N TRP A 95 -6.61 11.16 -6.26
CA TRP A 95 -7.32 12.20 -5.52
C TRP A 95 -8.17 13.10 -6.44
N GLU A 96 -7.87 13.10 -7.73
CA GLU A 96 -8.67 13.83 -8.70
C GLU A 96 -9.90 12.99 -9.05
N PRO A 97 -11.11 13.56 -8.93
CA PRO A 97 -12.31 12.89 -9.42
C PRO A 97 -12.15 12.68 -10.92
N SER A 98 -12.49 11.48 -11.39
CA SER A 98 -12.55 11.22 -12.83
C SER A 98 -13.48 12.26 -13.47
N THR A 99 -12.94 13.06 -14.38
CA THR A 99 -13.72 14.06 -15.13
C THR A 99 -14.51 13.43 -16.28
N ARG A 100 -14.34 12.13 -16.52
CA ARG A 100 -15.25 11.33 -17.36
C ARG A 100 -16.18 10.52 -16.48
N ALA A 101 -17.46 10.87 -16.51
CA ALA A 101 -18.51 9.89 -16.30
C ALA A 101 -18.39 8.83 -17.41
N LEU A 102 -18.30 7.57 -17.01
CA LEU A 102 -18.35 6.42 -17.92
C LEU A 102 -19.69 6.39 -18.67
#